data_AF-A0A165S3K3-F1
#
_entry.id   AF-A0A165S3K3-F1
#
_cell.length_a   1.000
_cell.length_b   1.000
_cell.length_c   1.000
_cell.angle_alpha   90.00
_cell.angle_beta   90.00
_cell.angle_gamma   90.00
#
_symmetry.space_group_name_H-M   'P 1'
#
loop_
_entity.id
_entity.type
_entity.pdbx_description
1 polymer ?
#
loop_
_entity_poly.entity_id
_entity_poly.type
_entity_poly.pdbx_seq_one_letter_code
_entity_poly.pdbx_strand_id
1 'polypeptide(L)'
;MSAFDTLPDAVASLSVSPSISKNAAPAEPPISLIDELPVELLSEILILAFPGDDFNWWFDSLIRTRVSSRWRNVCQDTPELWCSLELSPRSPIFWDLKPKFMLYILELFISRSRNLPLNMSLTLPSRWFQKHSQQTSDIERIAELIDILHANLHRCRKLSLTMPGEVITNLPDTPLPYLENVRLLCDDENADMTLNLPSLATAPRVRYVHLAYFGPDFSVKTFNCRLLRELNVRIKGSSLVRCMEMLAACRNLITLRMDVDKVKEEVFEEWCSKSRPRPSYTKLRTLEVTVNDTSHDFADMLRWLLVPALRRLKIEGNAIRCSPWIIDMLTRDGCKLRELEVTHGEDGLFIEKEEHLLELFKAVPELRILKLDGVRCGYQAFTHKIMEAMTYDPDHPTDEYLLPKLEEIYVSCEVPPSMTRIKNATIIRPADWMPNTYRWVIKDGGEIETRLRQFTGNQDRDLLSWR
;
A
#
# COMPACT_ATOMS: atom_id res chain seq x y z
N MET A 1 -1.89 1.80 -42.29
CA MET A 1 -1.85 2.84 -43.33
C MET A 1 -2.58 4.07 -42.79
N SER A 2 -1.85 5.19 -42.73
CA SER A 2 -2.29 6.59 -42.79
C SER A 2 -3.54 7.03 -42.02
N ALA A 3 -3.35 7.57 -40.82
CA ALA A 3 -4.26 8.55 -40.22
C ALA A 3 -3.50 9.41 -39.19
N PHE A 4 -2.63 10.30 -39.68
CA PHE A 4 -2.04 11.40 -38.90
C PHE A 4 -1.70 12.59 -39.81
N ASP A 5 -2.55 12.86 -40.80
CA ASP A 5 -2.47 14.07 -41.62
C ASP A 5 -3.85 14.72 -41.64
N THR A 6 -4.00 15.82 -40.90
CA THR A 6 -4.81 17.03 -41.19
C THR A 6 -5.07 17.82 -39.90
N LEU A 7 -4.32 18.90 -39.71
CA LEU A 7 -4.72 20.04 -38.88
C LEU A 7 -5.36 21.09 -39.82
N PRO A 8 -6.43 21.81 -39.42
CA PRO A 8 -7.06 22.79 -40.29
C PRO A 8 -6.33 24.14 -40.26
N ASP A 9 -5.98 24.61 -41.45
CA ASP A 9 -5.67 26.01 -41.76
C ASP A 9 -6.91 26.88 -41.58
N ALA A 10 -6.95 27.68 -40.51
CA ALA A 10 -7.94 28.75 -40.37
C ALA A 10 -7.51 29.84 -39.39
N VAL A 11 -6.57 30.70 -39.79
CA VAL A 11 -6.50 32.08 -39.27
C VAL A 11 -6.14 33.01 -40.43
N ALA A 12 -7.17 33.54 -41.08
CA ALA A 12 -7.04 34.65 -42.02
C ALA A 12 -7.37 35.97 -41.32
N SER A 13 -6.53 36.96 -41.59
CA SER A 13 -6.78 38.41 -41.62
C SER A 13 -7.16 39.16 -40.34
N LEU A 14 -6.13 39.71 -39.67
CA LEU A 14 -6.15 41.07 -39.12
C LEU A 14 -4.78 41.71 -39.36
N SER A 15 -4.62 42.38 -40.50
CA SER A 15 -3.44 43.18 -40.84
C SER A 15 -3.56 44.56 -40.17
N VAL A 16 -2.95 44.72 -39.00
CA VAL A 16 -2.62 46.04 -38.46
C VAL A 16 -1.12 46.21 -38.65
N SER A 17 -0.72 47.13 -39.53
CA SER A 17 0.68 47.49 -39.76
C SER A 17 1.14 48.46 -38.67
N PRO A 18 2.09 48.10 -37.77
CA PRO A 18 2.82 49.09 -37.02
C PRO A 18 4.05 49.50 -37.83
N SER A 19 4.19 50.79 -38.07
CA SER A 19 5.41 51.42 -38.56
C SER A 19 6.52 51.24 -37.52
N ILE A 20 7.22 50.11 -37.59
CA ILE A 20 8.36 49.80 -36.72
C ILE A 20 9.59 50.58 -37.22
N SER A 21 10.05 51.48 -36.35
CA SER A 21 11.33 52.18 -36.42
C SER A 21 12.47 51.18 -36.65
N LYS A 22 13.22 51.36 -37.74
CA LYS A 22 14.21 50.41 -38.28
C LYS A 22 15.59 50.42 -37.62
N ASN A 23 15.81 51.11 -36.49
CA ASN A 23 17.16 51.36 -35.96
C ASN A 23 17.32 51.07 -34.46
N ALA A 24 16.94 49.89 -34.01
CA ALA A 24 17.45 49.33 -32.75
C ALA A 24 18.06 47.97 -33.06
N ALA A 25 19.38 47.84 -32.87
CA ALA A 25 20.03 46.53 -32.90
C ALA A 25 19.26 45.60 -31.94
N PRO A 26 18.84 44.40 -32.37
CA PRO A 26 18.09 43.50 -31.50
C PRO A 26 18.95 43.21 -30.27
N ALA A 27 18.54 43.72 -29.11
CA ALA A 27 19.18 43.39 -27.85
C ALA A 27 19.15 41.87 -27.71
N GLU A 28 20.33 41.25 -27.56
CA GLU A 28 20.41 39.81 -27.38
C GLU A 28 19.54 39.41 -26.18
N PRO A 29 18.69 38.39 -26.32
CA PRO A 29 17.85 37.95 -25.23
C PRO A 29 18.73 37.58 -24.03
N PRO A 30 18.40 38.03 -22.80
CA PRO A 30 19.21 37.73 -21.63
C PRO A 30 19.35 36.21 -21.49
N ILE A 31 20.60 35.74 -21.41
CA ILE A 31 20.92 34.34 -21.17
C ILE A 31 20.32 33.96 -19.82
N SER A 32 19.61 32.82 -19.76
CA SER A 32 19.07 32.32 -18.50
C SER A 32 20.23 31.96 -17.57
N LEU A 33 20.21 32.42 -16.30
CA LEU A 33 21.22 32.10 -15.28
C LEU A 33 21.44 30.59 -15.13
N ILE A 34 20.42 29.78 -15.42
CA ILE A 34 20.50 28.32 -15.39
C ILE A 34 21.42 27.77 -16.49
N ASP A 35 21.51 28.44 -17.63
CA ASP A 35 22.39 28.05 -18.72
C ASP A 35 23.86 28.41 -18.45
N GLU A 36 24.18 29.05 -17.33
CA GLU A 36 25.56 29.31 -16.89
C GLU A 36 26.06 28.29 -15.85
N LEU A 37 25.16 27.48 -15.26
CA LEU A 37 25.51 26.51 -14.24
C LEU A 37 26.40 25.39 -14.80
N PRO A 38 27.52 25.02 -14.14
CA PRO A 38 28.29 23.82 -14.46
C PRO A 38 27.40 22.58 -14.63
N VAL A 39 27.77 21.70 -15.56
CA VAL A 39 26.98 20.49 -15.89
C VAL A 39 26.78 19.60 -14.67
N GLU A 40 27.77 19.55 -13.78
CA GLU A 40 27.76 18.79 -12.54
C GLU A 40 26.68 19.31 -11.59
N LEU A 41 26.60 20.64 -11.39
CA LEU A 41 25.59 21.26 -10.54
C LEU A 41 24.19 21.12 -11.13
N LEU A 42 24.05 21.28 -12.45
CA LEU A 42 22.77 21.08 -13.10
C LEU A 42 22.31 19.61 -13.00
N SER A 43 23.22 18.65 -13.16
CA SER A 43 22.94 17.22 -12.97
C SER A 43 22.50 16.93 -11.54
N GLU A 44 23.19 17.48 -10.54
CA GLU A 44 22.84 17.31 -9.12
C GLU A 44 21.47 17.92 -8.79
N ILE A 45 21.19 19.14 -9.28
CA ILE A 45 19.87 19.77 -9.15
C ILE A 45 18.79 18.88 -9.77
N LEU A 46 19.05 18.33 -10.97
CA LEU A 46 18.11 17.45 -11.63
C LEU A 46 17.86 16.20 -10.79
N ILE A 47 18.90 15.55 -10.26
CA ILE A 47 18.78 14.36 -9.40
C ILE A 47 17.98 14.69 -8.11
N LEU A 48 18.33 15.76 -7.41
CA LEU A 48 17.70 16.15 -6.15
C LEU A 48 16.24 16.57 -6.32
N ALA A 49 15.87 17.07 -7.50
CA ALA A 49 14.50 17.42 -7.80
C ALA A 49 13.60 16.20 -8.08
N PHE A 50 14.12 14.96 -8.10
CA PHE A 50 13.26 13.76 -8.06
C PHE A 50 12.96 13.40 -6.61
N PRO A 51 11.69 13.24 -6.23
CA PRO A 51 11.32 12.77 -4.90
C PRO A 51 11.72 11.30 -4.76
N GLY A 52 12.97 11.11 -4.35
CA GLY A 52 13.58 9.85 -3.97
C GLY A 52 13.15 8.64 -4.79
N ASP A 53 12.90 7.57 -4.05
CA ASP A 53 13.01 6.19 -4.49
C ASP A 53 11.65 5.62 -4.93
N ASP A 54 10.73 6.52 -5.32
CA ASP A 54 9.34 6.26 -5.66
C ASP A 54 9.20 6.10 -7.18
N PHE A 55 8.45 5.09 -7.60
CA PHE A 55 8.34 4.63 -9.00
C PHE A 55 7.63 5.62 -9.96
N ASN A 56 7.03 6.69 -9.44
CA ASN A 56 6.03 7.51 -10.15
C ASN A 56 6.55 8.56 -11.16
N TRP A 57 7.86 8.63 -11.45
CA TRP A 57 8.46 9.85 -12.03
C TRP A 57 9.18 9.68 -13.37
N TRP A 58 9.02 8.56 -14.08
CA TRP A 58 9.69 8.37 -15.37
C TRP A 58 9.35 9.46 -16.40
N PHE A 59 8.12 9.99 -16.35
CA PHE A 59 7.70 11.08 -17.23
C PHE A 59 8.43 12.40 -16.93
N ASP A 60 8.80 12.66 -15.68
CA ASP A 60 9.51 13.88 -15.29
C ASP A 60 10.89 13.96 -15.92
N SER A 61 11.58 12.82 -16.06
CA SER A 61 12.84 12.73 -16.81
C SER A 61 12.64 13.20 -18.25
N LEU A 62 11.54 12.79 -18.89
CA LEU A 62 11.20 13.21 -20.25
C LEU A 62 10.80 14.68 -20.33
N ILE A 63 10.00 15.21 -19.39
CA ILE A 63 9.64 16.63 -19.32
C ILE A 63 10.90 17.49 -19.26
N ARG A 64 11.85 17.14 -18.39
CA ARG A 64 13.08 17.93 -18.19
C ARG A 64 13.94 18.00 -19.46
N THR A 65 13.89 16.97 -20.31
CA THR A 65 14.56 17.02 -21.62
C THR A 65 13.93 17.97 -22.63
N ARG A 66 12.78 18.56 -22.30
CA ARG A 66 12.05 19.53 -23.14
C ARG A 66 12.26 20.99 -22.73
N VAL A 67 12.96 21.26 -21.62
CA VAL A 67 13.17 22.63 -21.12
C VAL A 67 14.10 23.44 -22.02
N SER A 68 15.33 22.97 -22.22
CA SER A 68 16.31 23.57 -23.14
C SER A 68 17.19 22.47 -23.76
N SER A 69 17.95 22.81 -24.81
CA SER A 69 18.93 21.88 -25.40
C SER A 69 20.02 21.48 -24.39
N ARG A 70 20.47 22.42 -23.54
CA ARG A 70 21.42 22.16 -22.46
C ARG A 70 20.85 21.15 -21.47
N TRP A 71 19.64 21.40 -20.96
CA TRP A 71 18.95 20.48 -20.04
C TRP A 71 18.76 19.11 -20.65
N ARG A 72 18.37 19.04 -21.92
CA ARG A 72 18.26 17.77 -22.65
C ARG A 72 19.55 16.99 -22.60
N ASN A 73 20.68 17.60 -22.96
CA ASN A 73 21.97 16.93 -22.98
C ASN A 73 22.38 16.47 -21.57
N VAL A 74 22.29 17.36 -20.57
CA VAL A 74 22.62 17.00 -19.19
C VAL A 74 21.74 15.87 -18.68
N CYS A 75 20.42 15.92 -18.89
CA CYS A 75 19.53 14.83 -18.51
C CYS A 75 19.89 13.52 -19.22
N GLN A 76 20.18 13.58 -20.52
CA GLN A 76 20.53 12.43 -21.34
C GLN A 76 21.87 11.78 -20.96
N ASP A 77 22.79 12.57 -20.42
CA ASP A 77 24.13 12.15 -20.00
C ASP A 77 24.23 11.81 -18.51
N THR A 78 23.14 11.97 -17.74
CA THR A 78 23.05 11.64 -16.31
C THR A 78 22.27 10.33 -16.12
N PRO A 79 22.92 9.15 -16.01
CA PRO A 79 22.25 7.84 -15.98
C PRO A 79 21.31 7.64 -14.78
N GLU A 80 21.57 8.31 -13.66
CA GLU A 80 20.79 8.25 -12.42
C GLU A 80 19.32 8.62 -12.66
N LEU A 81 19.06 9.55 -13.58
CA LEU A 81 17.70 9.99 -13.94
C LEU A 81 16.88 8.94 -14.69
N TRP A 82 17.52 7.85 -15.11
CA TRP A 82 16.93 6.78 -15.92
C TRP A 82 16.89 5.44 -15.16
N CYS A 83 17.23 5.44 -13.87
CA CYS A 83 17.29 4.23 -13.05
C CYS A 83 15.96 3.84 -12.42
N SER A 84 14.93 4.69 -12.46
CA SER A 84 13.60 4.40 -11.92
C SER A 84 12.56 4.44 -13.02
N LEU A 85 11.85 3.32 -13.21
CA LEU A 85 10.87 3.16 -14.28
C LEU A 85 9.60 2.48 -13.75
N GLU A 86 8.45 3.09 -14.02
CA GLU A 86 7.14 2.49 -13.80
C GLU A 86 6.31 2.47 -15.08
N LEU A 87 6.09 1.28 -15.61
CA LEU A 87 5.22 1.07 -16.74
C LEU A 87 3.97 0.36 -16.26
N SER A 88 2.88 1.12 -16.10
CA SER A 88 1.58 0.61 -15.69
C SER A 88 0.45 1.17 -16.55
N PRO A 89 -0.41 0.32 -17.13
CA PRO A 89 -1.58 0.74 -17.88
C PRO A 89 -2.73 1.19 -16.96
N ARG A 90 -2.53 1.28 -15.64
CA ARG A 90 -3.58 1.67 -14.67
C ARG A 90 -3.73 3.18 -14.49
N SER A 91 -2.85 3.99 -15.08
CA SER A 91 -3.06 5.43 -15.02
C SER A 91 -4.26 5.80 -15.90
N PRO A 92 -5.18 6.65 -15.41
CA PRO A 92 -6.34 7.13 -16.15
C PRO A 92 -6.03 7.68 -17.54
N ILE A 93 -4.82 8.18 -17.69
CA ILE A 93 -4.29 8.84 -18.88
C ILE A 93 -3.76 7.81 -19.90
N PHE A 94 -3.51 6.57 -19.45
CA PHE A 94 -2.66 5.58 -20.10
C PHE A 94 -3.31 4.18 -20.19
N TRP A 95 -4.63 4.08 -20.05
CA TRP A 95 -5.37 2.81 -20.12
C TRP A 95 -5.08 1.99 -21.39
N ASP A 96 -4.66 2.66 -22.46
CA ASP A 96 -4.32 2.08 -23.77
C ASP A 96 -2.83 2.17 -24.11
N LEU A 97 -1.94 2.13 -23.11
CA LEU A 97 -0.51 1.98 -23.39
C LEU A 97 -0.27 0.68 -24.17
N LYS A 98 -0.04 0.83 -25.48
CA LYS A 98 0.25 -0.29 -26.36
C LYS A 98 1.59 -0.91 -25.97
N PRO A 99 1.74 -2.24 -26.05
CA PRO A 99 3.01 -2.93 -25.79
C PRO A 99 4.20 -2.29 -26.51
N LYS A 100 3.99 -1.82 -27.75
CA LYS A 100 5.00 -1.10 -28.54
C LYS A 100 5.58 0.14 -27.83
N PHE A 101 4.73 0.93 -27.19
CA PHE A 101 5.19 2.13 -26.49
C PHE A 101 5.92 1.76 -25.20
N MET A 102 5.41 0.79 -24.45
CA MET A 102 6.09 0.28 -23.26
C MET A 102 7.47 -0.27 -23.60
N LEU A 103 7.59 -1.00 -24.71
CA LEU A 103 8.86 -1.51 -25.21
C LEU A 103 9.85 -0.38 -25.48
N TYR A 104 9.43 0.63 -26.24
CA TYR A 104 10.25 1.81 -26.54
C TYR A 104 10.73 2.53 -25.27
N ILE A 105 9.85 2.75 -24.29
CA ILE A 105 10.23 3.42 -23.04
C ILE A 105 11.18 2.54 -22.22
N LEU A 106 10.93 1.23 -22.14
CA LEU A 106 11.80 0.30 -21.43
C LEU A 106 13.22 0.29 -22.04
N GLU A 107 13.33 0.17 -23.37
CA GLU A 107 14.62 0.23 -24.08
C GLU A 107 15.35 1.55 -23.84
N LEU A 108 14.62 2.67 -23.91
CA LEU A 108 15.17 4.00 -23.66
C LEU A 108 15.75 4.10 -22.24
N PHE A 109 15.00 3.67 -21.22
CA PHE A 109 15.46 3.74 -19.83
C PHE A 109 16.62 2.79 -19.55
N ILE A 110 16.54 1.54 -20.03
CA ILE A 110 17.61 0.56 -19.89
C ILE A 110 18.90 1.07 -20.54
N SER A 111 18.84 1.57 -21.77
CA SER A 111 20.04 2.08 -22.46
C SER A 111 20.65 3.30 -21.76
N ARG A 112 19.83 4.20 -21.23
CA ARG A 112 20.29 5.44 -20.58
C ARG A 112 20.79 5.23 -19.15
N SER A 113 20.25 4.25 -18.42
CA SER A 113 20.71 3.89 -17.07
C SER A 113 22.11 3.26 -17.02
N ARG A 114 22.67 2.89 -18.18
CA ARG A 114 23.99 2.24 -18.32
C ARG A 114 24.10 0.97 -17.48
N ASN A 115 24.99 0.94 -16.48
CA ASN A 115 25.23 -0.20 -15.59
C ASN A 115 24.72 0.05 -14.16
N LEU A 116 24.01 1.16 -13.92
CA LEU A 116 23.53 1.48 -12.58
C LEU A 116 22.41 0.52 -12.14
N PRO A 117 22.22 0.34 -10.82
CA PRO A 117 21.10 -0.44 -10.30
C PRO A 117 19.74 0.16 -10.69
N LEU A 118 18.78 -0.71 -10.97
CA LEU A 118 17.46 -0.35 -11.49
C LEU A 118 16.37 -0.49 -10.42
N ASN A 119 15.45 0.46 -10.40
CA ASN A 119 14.15 0.33 -9.77
C ASN A 119 13.13 0.15 -10.90
N MET A 120 12.63 -1.07 -11.09
CA MET A 120 11.68 -1.38 -12.16
C MET A 120 10.31 -1.79 -11.60
N SER A 121 9.26 -1.13 -12.08
CA SER A 121 7.86 -1.51 -11.86
C SER A 121 7.20 -1.74 -13.22
N LEU A 122 6.73 -2.97 -13.47
CA LEU A 122 6.14 -3.38 -14.74
C LEU A 122 4.80 -4.08 -14.50
N THR A 123 3.73 -3.56 -15.10
CA THR A 123 2.40 -4.16 -15.08
C THR A 123 2.02 -4.63 -16.48
N LEU A 124 1.88 -5.95 -16.67
CA LEU A 124 1.45 -6.61 -17.89
C LEU A 124 0.12 -7.34 -17.63
N PRO A 125 -1.04 -6.71 -17.85
CA PRO A 125 -2.32 -7.30 -17.47
C PRO A 125 -2.63 -8.64 -18.14
N SER A 126 -3.21 -9.60 -17.41
CA SER A 126 -3.62 -10.92 -17.91
C SER A 126 -4.53 -10.85 -19.15
N ARG A 127 -5.35 -9.80 -19.26
CA ARG A 127 -6.17 -9.55 -20.45
C ARG A 127 -5.36 -9.41 -21.75
N TRP A 128 -4.10 -8.99 -21.69
CA TRP A 128 -3.20 -8.92 -22.86
C TRP A 128 -2.83 -10.30 -23.40
N PHE A 129 -2.85 -11.31 -22.53
CA PHE A 129 -2.59 -12.70 -22.88
C PHE A 129 -3.88 -13.44 -23.26
N GLN A 130 -5.03 -13.06 -22.67
CA GLN A 130 -6.32 -13.73 -22.91
C GLN A 130 -7.07 -13.22 -24.16
N LYS A 131 -7.09 -11.91 -24.43
CA LYS A 131 -7.95 -11.31 -25.48
C LYS A 131 -7.35 -11.32 -26.90
N HIS A 132 -6.11 -11.78 -27.08
CA HIS A 132 -5.35 -11.51 -28.30
C HIS A 132 -4.85 -12.74 -29.07
N SER A 133 -5.66 -13.79 -29.18
CA SER A 133 -5.45 -14.84 -30.19
C SER A 133 -5.65 -14.37 -31.65
N GLN A 134 -5.70 -13.05 -31.94
CA GLN A 134 -5.90 -12.51 -33.29
C GLN A 134 -4.85 -11.49 -33.80
N GLN A 135 -3.96 -10.93 -32.96
CA GLN A 135 -2.87 -10.06 -33.44
C GLN A 135 -1.50 -10.51 -32.92
N THR A 136 -0.84 -11.35 -33.71
CA THR A 136 0.49 -11.93 -33.44
C THR A 136 1.53 -10.89 -33.01
N SER A 137 1.48 -9.67 -33.57
CA SER A 137 2.50 -8.63 -33.33
C SER A 137 2.54 -8.07 -31.91
N ASP A 138 1.45 -8.13 -31.15
CA ASP A 138 1.46 -7.63 -29.75
C ASP A 138 1.98 -8.68 -28.77
N ILE A 139 1.76 -9.96 -29.06
CA ILE A 139 2.35 -11.07 -28.29
C ILE A 139 3.87 -11.06 -28.44
N GLU A 140 4.38 -10.86 -29.66
CA GLU A 140 5.82 -10.73 -29.93
C GLU A 140 6.44 -9.59 -29.12
N ARG A 141 5.80 -8.42 -29.07
CA ARG A 141 6.28 -7.27 -28.27
C ARG A 141 6.25 -7.51 -26.77
N ILE A 142 5.26 -8.27 -26.28
CA ILE A 142 5.20 -8.65 -24.87
C ILE A 142 6.34 -9.62 -24.54
N ALA A 143 6.65 -10.56 -25.43
CA ALA A 143 7.82 -11.41 -25.30
C ALA A 143 9.12 -10.59 -25.28
N GLU A 144 9.28 -9.63 -26.19
CA GLU A 144 10.43 -8.72 -26.21
C GLU A 144 10.56 -7.90 -24.91
N LEU A 145 9.45 -7.41 -24.34
CA LEU A 145 9.43 -6.75 -23.05
C LEU A 145 9.95 -7.64 -21.92
N ILE A 146 9.51 -8.91 -21.92
CA ILE A 146 9.93 -9.92 -20.94
C ILE A 146 11.42 -10.24 -21.13
N ASP A 147 11.91 -10.35 -22.36
CA ASP A 147 13.32 -10.60 -22.65
C ASP A 147 14.22 -9.46 -22.16
N ILE A 148 13.82 -8.20 -22.35
CA ILE A 148 14.56 -7.05 -21.82
C ILE A 148 14.55 -7.04 -20.29
N LEU A 149 13.41 -7.36 -19.65
CA LEU A 149 13.33 -7.53 -18.21
C LEU A 149 14.33 -8.60 -17.76
N HIS A 150 14.28 -9.79 -18.34
CA HIS A 150 15.16 -10.92 -18.02
C HIS A 150 16.64 -10.55 -18.13
N ALA A 151 17.03 -9.88 -19.22
CA ALA A 151 18.40 -9.44 -19.44
C ALA A 151 18.92 -8.46 -18.36
N ASN A 152 18.02 -7.74 -17.69
CA ASN A 152 18.39 -6.68 -16.74
C ASN A 152 18.05 -6.99 -15.27
N LEU A 153 17.45 -8.15 -14.96
CA LEU A 153 17.08 -8.54 -13.58
C LEU A 153 18.24 -8.46 -12.59
N HIS A 154 19.45 -8.85 -13.01
CA HIS A 154 20.66 -8.83 -12.18
C HIS A 154 21.05 -7.44 -11.65
N ARG A 155 20.57 -6.37 -12.30
CA ARG A 155 20.79 -4.97 -11.89
C ARG A 155 19.67 -4.42 -11.03
N CYS A 156 18.54 -5.12 -10.89
CA CYS A 156 17.39 -4.62 -10.16
C CYS A 156 17.69 -4.52 -8.66
N ARG A 157 17.58 -3.31 -8.12
CA ARG A 157 17.52 -3.02 -6.68
C ARG A 157 16.10 -3.13 -6.15
N LYS A 158 15.12 -2.60 -6.90
CA LYS A 158 13.70 -2.76 -6.59
C LYS A 158 12.99 -3.34 -7.80
N LEU A 159 12.23 -4.41 -7.58
CA LEU A 159 11.47 -5.09 -8.62
C LEU A 159 10.01 -5.16 -8.22
N SER A 160 9.12 -4.65 -9.06
CA SER A 160 7.67 -4.70 -8.87
C SER A 160 6.99 -5.20 -10.13
N LEU A 161 6.49 -6.42 -10.11
CA LEU A 161 5.86 -7.07 -11.25
C LEU A 161 4.39 -7.31 -10.96
N THR A 162 3.52 -6.90 -11.87
CA THR A 162 2.08 -7.24 -11.86
C THR A 162 1.72 -7.88 -13.19
N MET A 163 1.60 -9.20 -13.25
CA MET A 163 1.46 -9.95 -14.50
C MET A 163 0.84 -11.34 -14.21
N PRO A 164 0.45 -12.13 -15.24
CA PRO A 164 -0.05 -13.48 -15.01
C PRO A 164 0.92 -14.33 -14.19
N GLY A 165 0.38 -15.18 -13.32
CA GLY A 165 1.18 -16.07 -12.46
C GLY A 165 2.16 -16.95 -13.25
N GLU A 166 1.77 -17.39 -14.45
CA GLU A 166 2.62 -18.16 -15.37
C GLU A 166 3.86 -17.38 -15.82
N VAL A 167 3.72 -16.09 -16.10
CA VAL A 167 4.85 -15.25 -16.52
C VAL A 167 5.80 -15.02 -15.35
N ILE A 168 5.27 -14.75 -14.15
CA ILE A 168 6.10 -14.60 -12.94
C ILE A 168 6.84 -15.91 -12.60
N THR A 169 6.15 -17.04 -12.75
CA THR A 169 6.73 -18.37 -12.49
C THR A 169 7.92 -18.68 -13.40
N ASN A 170 7.89 -18.17 -14.64
CA ASN A 170 8.92 -18.40 -15.65
C ASN A 170 10.05 -17.35 -15.65
N LEU A 171 10.16 -16.52 -14.62
CA LEU A 171 11.30 -15.62 -14.47
C LEU A 171 12.62 -16.42 -14.42
N PRO A 172 13.72 -15.92 -15.01
CA PRO A 172 14.97 -16.65 -15.08
C PRO A 172 15.69 -16.62 -13.73
N ASP A 173 16.33 -17.75 -13.40
CA ASP A 173 17.17 -17.89 -12.21
C ASP A 173 18.53 -17.19 -12.41
N THR A 174 18.52 -15.86 -12.41
CA THR A 174 19.71 -15.02 -12.57
C THR A 174 20.18 -14.48 -11.21
N PRO A 175 21.48 -14.29 -10.95
CA PRO A 175 21.95 -13.69 -9.70
C PRO A 175 21.38 -12.28 -9.47
N LEU A 176 20.91 -12.00 -8.25
CA LEU A 176 20.24 -10.73 -7.88
C LEU A 176 21.02 -9.99 -6.77
N PRO A 177 22.27 -9.55 -7.01
CA PRO A 177 23.16 -9.04 -5.96
C PRO A 177 22.69 -7.71 -5.33
N TYR A 178 21.93 -6.90 -6.08
CA TYR A 178 21.47 -5.57 -5.64
C TYR A 178 20.05 -5.57 -5.09
N LEU A 179 19.31 -6.66 -5.22
CA LEU A 179 17.88 -6.68 -4.96
C LEU A 179 17.58 -6.52 -3.48
N GLU A 180 16.81 -5.49 -3.15
CA GLU A 180 16.41 -5.09 -1.80
C GLU A 180 14.90 -5.26 -1.59
N ASN A 181 14.11 -4.88 -2.60
CA ASN A 181 12.65 -4.89 -2.53
C ASN A 181 12.07 -5.70 -3.70
N VAL A 182 11.16 -6.62 -3.39
CA VAL A 182 10.50 -7.47 -4.37
C VAL A 182 8.99 -7.38 -4.19
N ARG A 183 8.25 -7.08 -5.26
CA ARG A 183 6.79 -7.13 -5.31
C ARG A 183 6.38 -8.00 -6.49
N LEU A 184 5.69 -9.09 -6.24
CA LEU A 184 5.21 -10.02 -7.26
C LEU A 184 3.71 -10.19 -7.06
N LEU A 185 2.93 -9.62 -7.97
CA LEU A 185 1.49 -9.56 -7.89
C LEU A 185 0.90 -10.33 -9.09
N CYS A 186 0.28 -11.47 -8.85
CA CYS A 186 -0.53 -12.11 -9.88
C CYS A 186 -1.79 -11.27 -10.08
N ASP A 187 -2.16 -10.93 -11.31
CA ASP A 187 -3.36 -10.12 -11.58
C ASP A 187 -4.58 -10.94 -12.01
N ASP A 188 -4.41 -12.26 -12.16
CA ASP A 188 -5.50 -13.22 -12.35
C ASP A 188 -5.75 -13.96 -11.04
N GLU A 189 -6.90 -13.72 -10.41
CA GLU A 189 -7.23 -14.33 -9.13
C GLU A 189 -7.50 -15.84 -9.19
N ASN A 190 -7.55 -16.42 -10.40
CA ASN A 190 -7.73 -17.85 -10.60
C ASN A 190 -6.42 -18.55 -10.98
N ALA A 191 -5.36 -17.79 -11.29
CA ALA A 191 -4.07 -18.33 -11.66
C ALA A 191 -3.13 -18.34 -10.46
N ASP A 192 -2.65 -19.53 -10.11
CA ASP A 192 -1.70 -19.74 -9.03
C ASP A 192 -0.27 -19.44 -9.50
N MET A 193 0.43 -18.55 -8.80
CA MET A 193 1.87 -18.34 -8.99
C MET A 193 2.68 -19.40 -8.23
N THR A 194 3.50 -20.19 -8.92
CA THR A 194 4.32 -21.28 -8.37
C THR A 194 5.81 -20.98 -8.47
N LEU A 195 6.26 -19.93 -7.76
CA LEU A 195 7.62 -19.45 -7.89
C LEU A 195 8.64 -20.33 -7.16
N ASN A 196 9.68 -20.77 -7.87
CA ASN A 196 10.86 -21.43 -7.32
C ASN A 196 12.14 -20.86 -7.95
N LEU A 197 12.66 -19.78 -7.36
CA LEU A 197 13.87 -19.10 -7.84
C LEU A 197 14.98 -19.14 -6.77
N PRO A 198 15.96 -20.06 -6.89
CA PRO A 198 17.11 -20.13 -6.01
C PRO A 198 17.89 -18.81 -5.88
N SER A 199 17.91 -17.97 -6.92
CA SER A 199 18.57 -16.67 -6.90
C SER A 199 17.94 -15.68 -5.93
N LEU A 200 16.61 -15.68 -5.77
CA LEU A 200 15.92 -14.87 -4.77
C LEU A 200 16.27 -15.33 -3.34
N ALA A 201 16.53 -16.63 -3.16
CA ALA A 201 16.96 -17.20 -1.89
C ALA A 201 18.40 -16.84 -1.54
N THR A 202 19.23 -16.54 -2.53
CA THR A 202 20.64 -16.16 -2.36
C THR A 202 20.89 -14.66 -2.45
N ALA A 203 19.87 -13.87 -2.81
CA ALA A 203 19.95 -12.42 -2.88
C ALA A 203 20.25 -11.82 -1.49
N PRO A 204 21.46 -11.25 -1.27
CA PRO A 204 21.95 -10.96 0.08
C PRO A 204 21.32 -9.71 0.72
N ARG A 205 20.62 -8.89 -0.08
CA ARG A 205 20.09 -7.58 0.34
C ARG A 205 18.58 -7.54 0.45
N VAL A 206 17.87 -8.61 0.09
CA VAL A 206 16.40 -8.62 0.10
C VAL A 206 15.90 -8.43 1.54
N ARG A 207 15.13 -7.36 1.75
CA ARG A 207 14.56 -7.00 3.05
C ARG A 207 13.05 -6.85 3.04
N TYR A 208 12.48 -6.49 1.87
CA TYR A 208 11.06 -6.29 1.68
C TYR A 208 10.54 -7.24 0.60
N VAL A 209 9.48 -7.99 0.93
CA VAL A 209 8.78 -8.87 0.00
C VAL A 209 7.29 -8.57 0.04
N HIS A 210 6.68 -8.37 -1.12
CA HIS A 210 5.23 -8.30 -1.31
C HIS A 210 4.79 -9.38 -2.29
N LEU A 211 3.97 -10.33 -1.85
CA LEU A 211 3.38 -11.36 -2.71
C LEU A 211 1.88 -11.20 -2.75
N ALA A 212 1.25 -11.37 -3.91
CA ALA A 212 -0.20 -11.48 -4.01
C ALA A 212 -0.61 -12.67 -4.88
N TYR A 213 -1.56 -13.46 -4.35
CA TYR A 213 -2.19 -14.60 -5.01
C TYR A 213 -1.19 -15.66 -5.51
N PHE A 214 -0.28 -16.09 -4.62
CA PHE A 214 0.56 -17.27 -4.88
C PHE A 214 -0.19 -18.57 -4.59
N GLY A 215 0.18 -19.66 -5.25
CA GLY A 215 -0.51 -20.95 -5.12
C GLY A 215 -0.01 -21.84 -3.96
N PRO A 216 -0.67 -23.00 -3.73
CA PRO A 216 -0.27 -23.98 -2.72
C PRO A 216 1.08 -24.65 -3.02
N ASP A 217 1.56 -24.59 -4.25
CA ASP A 217 2.89 -25.11 -4.65
C ASP A 217 4.01 -24.07 -4.55
N PHE A 218 3.72 -22.87 -4.05
CA PHE A 218 4.73 -21.84 -3.82
C PHE A 218 5.82 -22.33 -2.84
N SER A 219 7.08 -22.23 -3.26
CA SER A 219 8.21 -22.68 -2.44
C SER A 219 8.58 -21.64 -1.38
N VAL A 220 8.48 -22.02 -0.10
CA VAL A 220 8.97 -21.20 1.03
C VAL A 220 10.48 -20.92 0.93
N LYS A 221 11.22 -21.74 0.18
CA LYS A 221 12.66 -21.57 -0.02
C LYS A 221 13.01 -20.52 -1.07
N THR A 222 12.02 -19.94 -1.75
CA THR A 222 12.24 -18.91 -2.77
C THR A 222 12.89 -17.65 -2.19
N PHE A 223 12.71 -17.35 -0.91
CA PHE A 223 13.36 -16.21 -0.26
C PHE A 223 14.21 -16.64 0.94
N ASN A 224 15.29 -15.89 1.19
CA ASN A 224 15.98 -15.96 2.47
C ASN A 224 15.17 -15.26 3.56
N CYS A 225 14.17 -15.98 4.08
CA CYS A 225 13.24 -15.49 5.11
C CYS A 225 13.96 -14.94 6.36
N ARG A 226 15.21 -15.33 6.61
CA ARG A 226 16.00 -14.81 7.73
C ARG A 226 16.46 -13.37 7.53
N LEU A 227 16.56 -12.87 6.30
CA LEU A 227 16.99 -11.50 6.01
C LEU A 227 15.81 -10.51 5.95
N LEU A 228 14.59 -11.03 5.76
CA LEU A 228 13.38 -10.24 5.63
C LEU A 228 13.09 -9.45 6.90
N ARG A 229 12.80 -8.16 6.69
CA ARG A 229 12.34 -7.22 7.71
C ARG A 229 10.89 -6.85 7.51
N GLU A 230 10.43 -6.88 6.27
CA GLU A 230 9.07 -6.50 5.91
C GLU A 230 8.48 -7.54 4.98
N LEU A 231 7.27 -8.01 5.32
CA LEU A 231 6.52 -8.96 4.53
C LEU A 231 5.11 -8.45 4.35
N ASN A 232 4.66 -8.38 3.10
CA ASN A 232 3.28 -8.09 2.72
C ASN A 232 2.75 -9.25 1.88
N VAL A 233 1.66 -9.86 2.31
CA VAL A 233 1.09 -11.02 1.62
C VAL A 233 -0.40 -10.80 1.39
N ARG A 234 -0.85 -11.01 0.14
CA ARG A 234 -2.26 -11.19 -0.19
C ARG A 234 -2.52 -12.66 -0.48
N ILE A 235 -3.37 -13.26 0.33
CA ILE A 235 -3.63 -14.68 0.43
C ILE A 235 -5.06 -14.92 -0.01
N LYS A 236 -5.26 -15.94 -0.85
CA LYS A 236 -6.60 -16.39 -1.25
C LYS A 236 -6.70 -17.89 -1.09
N GLY A 237 -7.83 -18.39 -0.58
CA GLY A 237 -8.15 -19.81 -0.59
C GLY A 237 -7.09 -20.71 0.07
N SER A 238 -6.56 -21.67 -0.68
CA SER A 238 -5.65 -22.73 -0.21
C SER A 238 -4.23 -22.26 0.13
N SER A 239 -3.85 -21.03 -0.23
CA SER A 239 -2.49 -20.52 -0.06
C SER A 239 -2.13 -20.17 1.38
N LEU A 240 -3.12 -20.17 2.28
CA LEU A 240 -2.92 -19.91 3.71
C LEU A 240 -1.85 -20.82 4.30
N VAL A 241 -1.91 -22.14 4.05
CA VAL A 241 -0.98 -23.11 4.63
C VAL A 241 0.47 -22.76 4.29
N ARG A 242 0.74 -22.41 3.02
CA ARG A 242 2.08 -22.00 2.56
C ARG A 242 2.51 -20.66 3.12
N CYS A 243 1.58 -19.70 3.22
CA CYS A 243 1.88 -18.44 3.88
C CYS A 243 2.37 -18.67 5.31
N MET A 244 1.70 -19.55 6.06
CA MET A 244 2.05 -19.83 7.45
C MET A 244 3.41 -20.51 7.60
N GLU A 245 3.78 -21.38 6.65
CA GLU A 245 5.12 -21.97 6.60
C GLU A 245 6.19 -20.91 6.31
N MET A 246 5.91 -19.96 5.41
CA MET A 246 6.80 -18.85 5.13
C MET A 246 6.97 -17.95 6.36
N LEU A 247 5.88 -17.59 7.03
CA LEU A 247 5.91 -16.82 8.27
C LEU A 247 6.79 -17.49 9.33
N ALA A 248 6.66 -18.81 9.53
CA ALA A 248 7.48 -19.56 10.47
C ALA A 248 9.00 -19.44 10.20
N ALA A 249 9.40 -19.20 8.94
CA ALA A 249 10.80 -19.01 8.54
C ALA A 249 11.29 -17.56 8.74
N CYS A 250 10.38 -16.58 8.85
CA CYS A 250 10.67 -15.14 8.86
C CYS A 250 10.96 -14.56 10.26
N ARG A 251 12.07 -14.97 10.90
CA ARG A 251 12.34 -14.61 12.31
C ARG A 251 12.76 -13.14 12.59
N ASN A 252 13.10 -12.37 11.56
CA ASN A 252 13.63 -11.00 11.70
C ASN A 252 12.63 -9.91 11.25
N LEU A 253 11.35 -10.25 11.12
CA LEU A 253 10.31 -9.30 10.72
C LEU A 253 10.17 -8.15 11.74
N ILE A 254 9.99 -6.96 11.19
CA ILE A 254 9.66 -5.70 11.86
C ILE A 254 8.23 -5.30 11.51
N THR A 255 7.84 -5.49 10.24
CA THR A 255 6.50 -5.20 9.73
C THR A 255 5.95 -6.45 9.04
N LEU A 256 4.73 -6.83 9.41
CA LEU A 256 3.96 -7.88 8.74
C LEU A 256 2.61 -7.30 8.33
N ARG A 257 2.29 -7.43 7.04
CA ARG A 257 0.99 -7.09 6.47
C ARG A 257 0.38 -8.32 5.82
N MET A 258 -0.86 -8.63 6.16
CA MET A 258 -1.60 -9.77 5.63
C MET A 258 -2.95 -9.28 5.13
N ASP A 259 -3.31 -9.65 3.91
CA ASP A 259 -4.61 -9.45 3.31
C ASP A 259 -5.13 -10.84 2.95
N VAL A 260 -6.17 -11.30 3.63
CA VAL A 260 -6.66 -12.68 3.55
C VAL A 260 -8.08 -12.67 3.03
N ASP A 261 -8.32 -13.40 1.95
CA ASP A 261 -9.62 -13.44 1.28
C ASP A 261 -10.07 -14.87 0.98
N LYS A 262 -11.37 -15.16 1.13
CA LYS A 262 -12.01 -16.41 0.68
C LYS A 262 -11.33 -17.70 1.18
N VAL A 263 -10.90 -17.72 2.44
CA VAL A 263 -10.35 -18.94 3.07
C VAL A 263 -11.50 -19.78 3.61
N LYS A 264 -11.58 -21.03 3.12
CA LYS A 264 -12.57 -22.02 3.56
C LYS A 264 -12.12 -22.73 4.84
N GLU A 265 -13.09 -23.33 5.52
CA GLU A 265 -12.90 -24.02 6.80
C GLU A 265 -11.92 -25.19 6.67
N GLU A 266 -11.99 -25.96 5.58
CA GLU A 266 -11.16 -27.16 5.41
C GLU A 266 -9.66 -26.81 5.35
N VAL A 267 -9.33 -25.66 4.76
CA VAL A 267 -7.94 -25.16 4.69
C VAL A 267 -7.43 -24.75 6.07
N PHE A 268 -8.31 -24.16 6.87
CA PHE A 268 -7.98 -23.77 8.24
C PHE A 268 -7.79 -24.99 9.15
N GLU A 269 -8.69 -25.98 9.06
CA GLU A 269 -8.58 -27.25 9.78
C GLU A 269 -7.29 -28.00 9.41
N GLU A 270 -6.92 -28.01 8.12
CA GLU A 270 -5.66 -28.60 7.68
C GLU A 270 -4.45 -27.91 8.32
N TRP A 271 -4.51 -26.59 8.49
CA TRP A 271 -3.46 -25.84 9.18
C TRP A 271 -3.43 -26.17 10.68
N CYS A 272 -4.58 -26.13 11.37
CA CYS A 272 -4.72 -26.36 12.81
C CYS A 272 -4.39 -27.79 13.24
N SER A 273 -4.71 -28.79 12.42
CA SER A 273 -4.47 -30.21 12.74
C SER A 273 -2.99 -30.57 12.85
N LYS A 274 -2.11 -29.78 12.24
CA LYS A 274 -0.66 -29.99 12.25
C LYS A 274 -0.06 -29.28 13.46
N SER A 275 0.56 -30.04 14.38
CA SER A 275 1.36 -29.46 15.47
C SER A 275 2.55 -28.70 14.87
N ARG A 276 2.49 -27.37 14.91
CA ARG A 276 3.51 -26.48 14.37
C ARG A 276 4.16 -25.69 15.49
N PRO A 277 5.50 -25.52 15.51
CA PRO A 277 6.15 -24.65 16.47
C PRO A 277 5.64 -23.22 16.28
N ARG A 278 5.32 -22.55 17.39
CA ARG A 278 4.90 -21.14 17.38
C ARG A 278 6.10 -20.24 17.07
N PRO A 279 6.10 -19.47 15.97
CA PRO A 279 7.19 -18.58 15.67
C PRO A 279 7.19 -17.40 16.63
N SER A 280 8.39 -17.03 17.08
CA SER A 280 8.62 -15.85 17.91
C SER A 280 9.24 -14.72 17.10
N TYR A 281 8.54 -13.58 17.08
CA TYR A 281 8.96 -12.37 16.39
C TYR A 281 9.31 -11.28 17.41
N THR A 282 10.49 -11.42 18.01
CA THR A 282 11.00 -10.48 19.01
C THR A 282 11.32 -9.08 18.47
N LYS A 283 11.21 -8.87 17.15
CA LYS A 283 11.44 -7.60 16.46
C LYS A 283 10.20 -7.04 15.79
N LEU A 284 9.09 -7.78 15.72
CA LEU A 284 7.88 -7.36 15.02
C LEU A 284 7.22 -6.22 15.80
N ARG A 285 7.17 -5.04 15.19
CA ARG A 285 6.59 -3.82 15.77
C ARG A 285 5.22 -3.50 15.20
N THR A 286 4.99 -3.86 13.94
CA THR A 286 3.77 -3.53 13.22
C THR A 286 3.17 -4.80 12.62
N LEU A 287 1.92 -5.08 13.00
CA LEU A 287 1.09 -6.14 12.45
C LEU A 287 -0.18 -5.51 11.88
N GLU A 288 -0.38 -5.66 10.58
CA GLU A 288 -1.59 -5.20 9.88
C GLU A 288 -2.24 -6.41 9.23
N VAL A 289 -3.53 -6.63 9.51
CA VAL A 289 -4.26 -7.81 9.04
C VAL A 289 -5.61 -7.36 8.52
N THR A 290 -5.87 -7.59 7.23
CA THR A 290 -7.16 -7.40 6.58
C THR A 290 -7.72 -8.78 6.26
N VAL A 291 -8.94 -9.09 6.71
CA VAL A 291 -9.56 -10.41 6.50
C VAL A 291 -10.99 -10.28 6.01
N ASN A 292 -11.24 -10.79 4.81
CA ASN A 292 -12.55 -10.75 4.17
C ASN A 292 -12.99 -12.17 3.78
N ASP A 293 -14.30 -12.43 3.83
CA ASP A 293 -14.93 -13.64 3.31
C ASP A 293 -14.32 -14.97 3.82
N THR A 294 -13.89 -15.03 5.09
CA THR A 294 -13.41 -16.27 5.69
C THR A 294 -14.49 -16.94 6.55
N SER A 295 -14.58 -18.27 6.50
CA SER A 295 -15.58 -19.02 7.26
C SER A 295 -15.25 -19.17 8.74
N HIS A 296 -14.03 -18.83 9.15
CA HIS A 296 -13.54 -18.97 10.51
C HIS A 296 -12.91 -17.67 11.04
N ASP A 297 -12.85 -17.55 12.37
CA ASP A 297 -12.27 -16.43 13.10
C ASP A 297 -10.75 -16.49 13.00
N PHE A 298 -10.20 -15.58 12.21
CA PHE A 298 -8.79 -15.50 11.93
C PHE A 298 -7.95 -15.09 13.15
N ALA A 299 -8.59 -14.65 14.24
CA ALA A 299 -7.92 -14.38 15.50
C ALA A 299 -7.23 -15.62 16.10
N ASP A 300 -7.74 -16.83 15.86
CA ASP A 300 -7.08 -18.07 16.30
C ASP A 300 -5.73 -18.28 15.59
N MET A 301 -5.62 -17.85 14.33
CA MET A 301 -4.35 -17.85 13.62
C MET A 301 -3.37 -16.81 14.18
N LEU A 302 -3.86 -15.62 14.54
CA LEU A 302 -3.01 -14.58 15.16
C LEU A 302 -2.47 -15.04 16.52
N ARG A 303 -3.28 -15.80 17.29
CA ARG A 303 -2.87 -16.39 18.56
C ARG A 303 -1.66 -17.31 18.44
N TRP A 304 -1.44 -17.94 17.29
CA TRP A 304 -0.28 -18.81 17.06
C TRP A 304 1.06 -18.05 17.02
N LEU A 305 1.05 -16.75 16.70
CA LEU A 305 2.24 -15.91 16.66
C LEU A 305 2.65 -15.49 18.09
N LEU A 306 3.94 -15.49 18.40
CA LEU A 306 4.49 -14.84 19.60
C LEU A 306 5.10 -13.48 19.22
N VAL A 307 4.50 -12.38 19.68
CA VAL A 307 4.81 -11.02 19.19
C VAL A 307 5.17 -10.03 20.31
N PRO A 308 6.13 -10.33 21.19
CA PRO A 308 6.39 -9.55 22.41
C PRO A 308 6.85 -8.10 22.16
N ALA A 309 7.31 -7.77 20.95
CA ALA A 309 7.75 -6.43 20.56
C ALA A 309 6.66 -5.58 19.89
N LEU A 310 5.44 -6.10 19.76
CA LEU A 310 4.36 -5.46 19.01
C LEU A 310 4.00 -4.09 19.60
N ARG A 311 3.91 -3.08 18.73
CA ARG A 311 3.59 -1.69 19.08
C ARG A 311 2.35 -1.19 18.36
N ARG A 312 2.13 -1.64 17.13
CA ARG A 312 0.97 -1.28 16.32
C ARG A 312 0.27 -2.54 15.84
N LEU A 313 -1.03 -2.62 16.13
CA LEU A 313 -1.93 -3.65 15.65
C LEU A 313 -3.03 -2.96 14.85
N LYS A 314 -3.14 -3.31 13.57
CA LYS A 314 -4.21 -2.87 12.70
C LYS A 314 -4.99 -4.08 12.20
N ILE A 315 -6.30 -4.06 12.39
CA ILE A 315 -7.23 -5.12 12.00
C ILE A 315 -8.29 -4.50 11.11
N GLU A 316 -8.52 -5.09 9.94
CA GLU A 316 -9.60 -4.69 9.04
C GLU A 316 -10.40 -5.92 8.59
N GLY A 317 -11.70 -5.75 8.35
CA GLY A 317 -12.56 -6.78 7.78
C GLY A 317 -13.60 -7.32 8.77
N ASN A 318 -14.12 -8.53 8.55
CA ASN A 318 -15.31 -9.04 9.25
C ASN A 318 -15.12 -10.36 9.98
N ALA A 319 -13.93 -10.95 9.91
CA ALA A 319 -13.68 -12.31 10.40
C ALA A 319 -12.58 -12.38 11.48
N ILE A 320 -12.43 -11.31 12.27
CA ILE A 320 -11.55 -11.30 13.44
C ILE A 320 -12.37 -10.86 14.65
N ARG A 321 -12.43 -11.69 15.69
CA ARG A 321 -13.03 -11.32 16.98
C ARG A 321 -11.95 -11.01 18.00
N CYS A 322 -12.25 -10.09 18.91
CA CYS A 322 -11.32 -9.68 19.96
C CYS A 322 -11.12 -10.80 21.01
N SER A 323 -12.20 -11.32 21.55
CA SER A 323 -12.17 -12.32 22.62
C SER A 323 -12.45 -13.73 22.08
N PRO A 324 -11.76 -14.77 22.56
CA PRO A 324 -10.69 -14.72 23.57
C PRO A 324 -9.28 -14.53 23.01
N TRP A 325 -9.11 -14.63 21.69
CA TRP A 325 -7.81 -14.91 21.08
C TRP A 325 -6.84 -13.71 21.01
N ILE A 326 -7.34 -12.52 20.68
CA ILE A 326 -6.48 -11.31 20.62
C ILE A 326 -6.03 -10.93 22.04
N ILE A 327 -6.91 -11.04 23.03
CA ILE A 327 -6.62 -10.76 24.43
C ILE A 327 -5.58 -11.77 24.98
N ASP A 328 -5.75 -13.06 24.69
CA ASP A 328 -4.75 -14.10 25.04
C ASP A 328 -3.39 -13.78 24.42
N MET A 329 -3.34 -13.43 23.13
CA MET A 329 -2.09 -13.07 22.45
C MET A 329 -1.39 -11.87 23.14
N LEU A 330 -2.13 -10.79 23.41
CA LEU A 330 -1.58 -9.56 23.99
C LEU A 330 -1.06 -9.77 25.42
N THR A 331 -1.83 -10.48 26.25
CA THR A 331 -1.48 -10.76 27.65
C THR A 331 -0.32 -11.75 27.77
N ARG A 332 -0.39 -12.87 27.04
CA ARG A 332 0.63 -13.93 27.05
C ARG A 332 2.00 -13.42 26.64
N ASP A 333 2.05 -12.58 25.61
CA ASP A 333 3.32 -12.13 25.03
C ASP A 333 3.89 -10.89 25.74
N GLY A 334 3.15 -10.28 26.68
CA GLY A 334 3.55 -9.07 27.39
C GLY A 334 3.72 -7.87 26.47
N CYS A 335 2.93 -7.81 25.40
CA CYS A 335 3.01 -6.77 24.38
C CYS A 335 2.75 -5.40 24.98
N LYS A 336 3.66 -4.43 24.75
CA LYS A 336 3.37 -3.02 25.07
C LYS A 336 2.86 -2.28 23.84
N LEU A 337 1.65 -2.68 23.43
CA LEU A 337 0.90 -2.10 22.32
C LEU A 337 0.64 -0.62 22.59
N ARG A 338 0.88 0.21 21.58
CA ARG A 338 0.70 1.68 21.61
C ARG A 338 -0.39 2.14 20.67
N GLU A 339 -0.61 1.43 19.58
CA GLU A 339 -1.58 1.78 18.56
C GLU A 339 -2.45 0.56 18.24
N LEU A 340 -3.77 0.74 18.38
CA LEU A 340 -4.77 -0.25 18.01
C LEU A 340 -5.75 0.42 17.05
N GLU A 341 -5.80 -0.08 15.83
CA GLU A 341 -6.74 0.36 14.80
C GLU A 341 -7.58 -0.85 14.38
N VAL A 342 -8.91 -0.74 14.47
CA VAL A 342 -9.84 -1.78 14.06
C VAL A 342 -10.91 -1.17 13.18
N THR A 343 -11.07 -1.69 11.96
CA THR A 343 -12.16 -1.32 11.06
C THR A 343 -12.95 -2.57 10.72
N HIS A 344 -14.20 -2.65 11.19
CA HIS A 344 -15.01 -3.86 11.05
C HIS A 344 -16.22 -3.66 10.13
N GLY A 345 -16.44 -4.62 9.23
CA GLY A 345 -17.58 -4.64 8.32
C GLY A 345 -18.93 -4.88 9.01
N GLU A 346 -20.00 -4.93 8.22
CA GLU A 346 -21.39 -5.11 8.70
C GLU A 346 -21.65 -6.48 9.35
N ASP A 347 -20.91 -7.50 8.91
CA ASP A 347 -21.12 -8.90 9.30
C ASP A 347 -20.25 -9.29 10.50
N GLY A 348 -20.81 -9.22 11.70
CA GLY A 348 -20.14 -9.66 12.93
C GLY A 348 -19.82 -8.52 13.89
N LEU A 349 -19.29 -8.89 15.07
CA LEU A 349 -18.87 -7.95 16.11
C LEU A 349 -17.40 -8.23 16.42
N PHE A 350 -16.54 -7.22 16.29
CA PHE A 350 -15.17 -7.33 16.83
C PHE A 350 -15.21 -7.51 18.35
N ILE A 351 -16.06 -6.74 19.03
CA ILE A 351 -16.32 -6.82 20.46
C ILE A 351 -17.79 -7.15 20.67
N GLU A 352 -18.06 -8.36 21.16
CA GLU A 352 -19.43 -8.84 21.40
C GLU A 352 -20.07 -8.29 22.68
N LYS A 353 -19.26 -8.04 23.73
CA LYS A 353 -19.74 -7.67 25.06
C LYS A 353 -18.82 -6.66 25.74
N GLU A 354 -19.36 -5.91 26.70
CA GLU A 354 -18.63 -4.94 27.52
C GLU A 354 -17.42 -5.59 28.21
N GLU A 355 -17.57 -6.81 28.73
CA GLU A 355 -16.51 -7.50 29.47
C GLU A 355 -15.27 -7.75 28.60
N HIS A 356 -15.46 -8.05 27.31
CA HIS A 356 -14.36 -8.27 26.38
C HIS A 356 -13.56 -6.98 26.11
N LEU A 357 -14.24 -5.83 26.05
CA LEU A 357 -13.56 -4.54 25.89
C LEU A 357 -12.78 -4.16 27.15
N LEU A 358 -13.38 -4.40 28.32
CA LEU A 358 -12.71 -4.18 29.60
C LEU A 358 -11.45 -5.05 29.73
N GLU A 359 -11.54 -6.33 29.39
CA GLU A 359 -10.39 -7.24 29.36
C GLU A 359 -9.32 -6.80 28.36
N LEU A 360 -9.72 -6.36 27.16
CA LEU A 360 -8.80 -5.80 26.17
C LEU A 360 -8.05 -4.60 26.74
N PHE A 361 -8.75 -3.61 27.32
CA PHE A 361 -8.12 -2.40 27.86
C PHE A 361 -7.16 -2.70 29.02
N LYS A 362 -7.51 -3.66 29.88
CA LYS A 362 -6.61 -4.16 30.93
C LYS A 362 -5.36 -4.84 30.36
N ALA A 363 -5.48 -5.48 29.19
CA ALA A 363 -4.35 -6.12 28.53
C ALA A 363 -3.39 -5.12 27.84
N VAL A 364 -3.82 -3.88 27.56
CA VAL A 364 -3.02 -2.87 26.83
C VAL A 364 -2.90 -1.53 27.56
N PRO A 365 -2.35 -1.49 28.79
CA PRO A 365 -2.24 -0.25 29.57
C PRO A 365 -1.32 0.82 28.93
N GLU A 366 -0.53 0.45 27.92
CA GLU A 366 0.41 1.33 27.21
C GLU A 366 -0.18 1.96 25.93
N LEU A 367 -1.47 1.73 25.66
CA LEU A 367 -2.14 2.21 24.47
C LEU A 367 -2.22 3.74 24.46
N ARG A 368 -1.85 4.33 23.32
CA ARG A 368 -1.87 5.78 23.05
C ARG A 368 -2.88 6.15 21.99
N ILE A 369 -3.03 5.32 20.96
CA ILE A 369 -3.96 5.56 19.86
C ILE A 369 -4.93 4.38 19.81
N LEU A 370 -6.21 4.69 19.97
CA LEU A 370 -7.31 3.74 19.81
C LEU A 370 -8.22 4.23 18.68
N LYS A 371 -8.32 3.46 17.60
CA LYS A 371 -9.30 3.72 16.54
C LYS A 371 -10.18 2.49 16.35
N LEU A 372 -11.46 2.66 16.54
CA LEU A 372 -12.49 1.65 16.32
C LEU A 372 -13.48 2.23 15.32
N ASP A 373 -13.53 1.67 14.13
CA ASP A 373 -14.31 2.16 13.00
C ASP A 373 -15.18 1.05 12.39
N GLY A 374 -16.26 1.43 11.73
CA GLY A 374 -17.21 0.53 11.09
C GLY A 374 -18.48 0.28 11.91
N VAL A 375 -19.45 -0.37 11.29
CA VAL A 375 -20.85 -0.43 11.76
C VAL A 375 -20.98 -1.09 13.13
N ARG A 376 -20.05 -2.00 13.47
CA ARG A 376 -20.19 -2.92 14.61
C ARG A 376 -18.93 -3.12 15.45
N CYS A 377 -17.94 -2.25 15.29
CA CYS A 377 -16.63 -2.40 15.93
C CYS A 377 -16.61 -2.27 17.46
N GLY A 378 -17.65 -1.69 18.05
CA GLY A 378 -17.80 -1.53 19.51
C GLY A 378 -19.24 -1.28 19.92
N TYR A 379 -20.19 -1.68 19.07
CA TYR A 379 -21.62 -1.45 19.29
C TYR A 379 -22.04 -2.11 20.63
N GLN A 380 -22.57 -1.31 21.55
CA GLN A 380 -22.95 -1.68 22.93
C GLN A 380 -21.80 -1.96 23.92
N ALA A 381 -20.56 -2.12 23.45
CA ALA A 381 -19.44 -2.37 24.35
C ALA A 381 -19.04 -1.12 25.16
N PHE A 382 -19.12 0.08 24.57
CA PHE A 382 -18.88 1.35 25.26
C PHE A 382 -20.08 1.75 26.12
N THR A 383 -20.16 1.22 27.32
CA THR A 383 -21.17 1.62 28.31
C THR A 383 -20.65 2.74 29.22
N HIS A 384 -21.54 3.30 30.05
CA HIS A 384 -21.17 4.31 31.05
C HIS A 384 -20.02 3.84 31.95
N LYS A 385 -19.98 2.55 32.31
CA LYS A 385 -18.96 1.99 33.19
C LYS A 385 -17.57 2.05 32.58
N ILE A 386 -17.43 1.76 31.29
CA ILE A 386 -16.14 1.88 30.60
C ILE A 386 -15.71 3.34 30.52
N MET A 387 -16.64 4.25 30.20
CA MET A 387 -16.35 5.68 30.14
C MET A 387 -15.90 6.22 31.50
N GLU A 388 -16.60 5.85 32.57
CA GLU A 388 -16.26 6.18 33.95
C GLU A 388 -14.87 5.65 34.32
N ALA A 389 -14.57 4.38 34.00
CA ALA A 389 -13.26 3.77 34.27
C ALA A 389 -12.11 4.34 33.41
N MET A 390 -12.41 5.01 32.30
CA MET A 390 -11.43 5.76 31.48
C MET A 390 -11.29 7.22 31.89
N THR A 391 -12.20 7.74 32.73
CA THR A 391 -12.22 9.14 33.15
C THR A 391 -11.37 9.32 34.39
N TYR A 392 -10.49 10.32 34.39
CA TYR A 392 -9.69 10.67 35.55
C TYR A 392 -10.58 11.20 36.68
N ASP A 393 -10.42 10.66 37.88
CA ASP A 393 -11.11 11.08 39.11
C ASP A 393 -10.08 11.28 40.23
N PRO A 394 -9.79 12.52 40.66
CA PRO A 394 -8.73 12.80 41.63
C PRO A 394 -8.86 12.07 42.98
N ASP A 395 -10.06 11.57 43.31
CA ASP A 395 -10.31 10.82 44.54
C ASP A 395 -9.98 9.32 44.41
N HIS A 396 -9.73 8.81 43.19
CA HIS A 396 -9.40 7.41 42.91
C HIS A 396 -7.89 7.17 42.65
N PRO A 397 -7.35 6.01 43.04
CA PRO A 397 -5.96 5.64 42.73
C PRO A 397 -5.68 5.56 41.23
N THR A 398 -4.49 6.03 40.81
CA THR A 398 -4.12 6.09 39.37
C THR A 398 -3.98 4.73 38.69
N ASP A 399 -3.79 3.66 39.46
CA ASP A 399 -3.69 2.28 39.00
C ASP A 399 -5.04 1.64 38.66
N GLU A 400 -6.15 2.29 38.98
CA GLU A 400 -7.50 1.82 38.65
C GLU A 400 -8.00 2.28 37.27
N TYR A 401 -7.37 3.31 36.67
CA TYR A 401 -7.82 3.82 35.37
C TYR A 401 -7.49 2.90 34.21
N LEU A 402 -8.44 2.76 33.29
CA LEU A 402 -8.23 2.14 32.00
C LEU A 402 -7.50 3.09 31.06
N LEU A 403 -6.48 2.56 30.37
CA LEU A 403 -5.72 3.26 29.32
C LEU A 403 -5.16 4.63 29.76
N PRO A 404 -4.36 4.70 30.85
CA PRO A 404 -3.87 5.97 31.40
C PRO A 404 -2.93 6.78 30.48
N LYS A 405 -2.53 6.21 29.33
CA LYS A 405 -1.64 6.82 28.34
C LYS A 405 -2.34 7.17 27.03
N LEU A 406 -3.66 7.12 26.98
CA LEU A 406 -4.42 7.37 25.77
C LEU A 406 -4.30 8.84 25.33
N GLU A 407 -3.78 9.06 24.13
CA GLU A 407 -3.57 10.36 23.50
C GLU A 407 -4.65 10.63 22.44
N GLU A 408 -5.06 9.60 21.69
CA GLU A 408 -6.07 9.70 20.63
C GLU A 408 -7.08 8.57 20.75
N ILE A 409 -8.37 8.92 20.72
CA ILE A 409 -9.47 7.98 20.64
C ILE A 409 -10.39 8.35 19.47
N TYR A 410 -10.65 7.40 18.59
CA TYR A 410 -11.63 7.51 17.53
C TYR A 410 -12.57 6.30 17.62
N VAL A 411 -13.85 6.55 17.83
CA VAL A 411 -14.87 5.51 17.88
C VAL A 411 -16.00 5.93 16.95
N SER A 412 -16.11 5.25 15.82
CA SER A 412 -17.25 5.33 14.92
C SER A 412 -18.09 4.08 15.12
N CYS A 413 -19.36 4.26 15.45
CA CYS A 413 -20.34 3.18 15.56
C CYS A 413 -21.61 3.65 14.88
N GLU A 414 -21.95 3.05 13.74
CA GLU A 414 -23.25 3.30 13.13
C GLU A 414 -24.32 2.57 13.92
N VAL A 415 -25.23 3.33 14.54
CA VAL A 415 -26.42 2.76 15.18
C VAL A 415 -27.42 2.46 14.06
N PRO A 416 -27.84 1.20 13.85
CA PRO A 416 -28.87 0.91 12.86
C PRO A 416 -30.12 1.76 13.13
N PRO A 417 -30.76 2.35 12.09
CA PRO A 417 -31.89 3.26 12.28
C PRO A 417 -33.07 2.67 13.07
N SER A 418 -33.15 1.35 13.15
CA SER A 418 -34.18 0.60 13.90
C SER A 418 -33.93 0.49 15.41
N MET A 419 -32.78 0.93 15.95
CA MET A 419 -32.44 0.81 17.37
C MET A 419 -32.22 2.19 18.05
N THR A 420 -33.29 2.94 18.28
CA THR A 420 -33.29 4.24 18.99
C THR A 420 -33.13 4.14 20.53
N ARG A 421 -32.35 3.19 21.05
CA ARG A 421 -32.30 2.91 22.51
C ARG A 421 -31.13 3.51 23.30
N ILE A 422 -30.13 4.11 22.67
CA ILE A 422 -29.10 4.88 23.40
C ILE A 422 -29.49 6.36 23.38
N LYS A 423 -30.37 6.75 24.31
CA LYS A 423 -30.78 8.16 24.51
C LYS A 423 -30.07 8.87 25.66
N ASN A 424 -29.32 8.17 26.51
CA ASN A 424 -28.77 8.76 27.74
C ASN A 424 -27.29 8.41 27.98
N ALA A 425 -26.41 8.80 27.05
CA ALA A 425 -25.05 9.20 27.40
C ALA A 425 -25.01 10.72 27.24
N THR A 426 -24.72 11.45 28.31
CA THR A 426 -24.89 12.91 28.35
C THR A 426 -23.86 13.60 27.45
N ILE A 427 -24.34 14.01 26.29
CA ILE A 427 -23.72 14.90 25.33
C ILE A 427 -24.14 16.34 25.70
N ILE A 428 -23.20 17.27 25.71
CA ILE A 428 -23.54 18.71 25.69
C ILE A 428 -24.18 18.99 24.32
N ARG A 429 -25.49 19.29 24.32
CA ARG A 429 -26.35 19.38 23.11
C ARG A 429 -25.83 20.38 22.05
N PRO A 430 -25.86 20.02 20.75
CA PRO A 430 -26.20 20.92 19.65
C PRO A 430 -27.65 20.71 19.17
N ALA A 431 -28.17 21.65 18.36
CA ALA A 431 -29.58 21.86 18.02
C ALA A 431 -30.35 20.66 17.42
N ASP A 432 -31.68 20.71 17.56
CA ASP A 432 -32.67 19.62 17.41
C ASP A 432 -32.83 18.94 16.02
N TRP A 433 -31.95 19.15 15.05
CA TRP A 433 -32.18 18.71 13.65
C TRP A 433 -31.13 17.74 13.05
N MET A 434 -30.25 17.11 13.84
CA MET A 434 -29.21 16.20 13.31
C MET A 434 -28.95 14.95 14.18
N PRO A 435 -29.21 13.72 13.69
CA PRO A 435 -28.94 12.49 14.44
C PRO A 435 -27.73 11.68 13.87
N ASN A 436 -26.85 11.22 14.78
CA ASN A 436 -26.01 10.01 14.68
C ASN A 436 -24.59 10.04 14.05
N THR A 437 -23.63 10.76 14.66
CA THR A 437 -22.22 10.29 14.78
C THR A 437 -21.39 11.20 15.72
N TYR A 438 -20.51 10.61 16.55
CA TYR A 438 -19.72 11.33 17.56
C TYR A 438 -18.22 11.19 17.29
N ARG A 439 -17.45 12.27 17.50
CA ARG A 439 -15.98 12.26 17.48
C ARG A 439 -15.46 12.81 18.81
N TRP A 440 -14.63 12.02 19.47
CA TRP A 440 -13.90 12.39 20.67
C TRP A 440 -12.48 12.79 20.26
N VAL A 441 -11.95 13.91 20.76
CA VAL A 441 -10.52 14.23 20.66
C VAL A 441 -10.08 14.62 22.06
N ILE A 442 -9.21 13.82 22.66
CA ILE A 442 -8.54 14.15 23.91
C ILE A 442 -7.27 14.90 23.50
N LYS A 443 -7.08 16.12 23.96
CA LYS A 443 -5.79 16.81 23.86
C LYS A 443 -5.12 16.82 25.23
N ASP A 444 -3.79 16.74 25.22
CA ASP A 444 -2.92 16.74 26.40
C ASP A 444 -3.51 17.60 27.55
N GLY A 445 -3.95 16.94 28.63
CA GLY A 445 -4.52 17.61 29.80
C GLY A 445 -6.01 17.39 30.07
N GLY A 446 -6.70 16.48 29.39
CA GLY A 446 -8.01 15.99 29.82
C GLY A 446 -9.22 16.82 29.36
N GLU A 447 -9.04 17.81 28.50
CA GLU A 447 -10.18 18.46 27.83
C GLU A 447 -10.64 17.63 26.62
N ILE A 448 -11.89 17.17 26.69
CA ILE A 448 -12.60 16.51 25.60
C ILE A 448 -13.05 17.60 24.61
N GLU A 449 -12.33 17.76 23.50
CA GLU A 449 -12.74 18.67 22.43
C GLU A 449 -13.52 17.89 21.36
N THR A 450 -14.84 18.07 21.33
CA THR A 450 -15.69 17.52 20.26
C THR A 450 -15.53 18.36 18.99
N ARG A 451 -14.81 17.84 17.99
CA ARG A 451 -14.66 18.50 16.68
C ARG A 451 -15.49 17.81 15.60
N LEU A 452 -16.51 18.50 15.10
CA LEU A 452 -17.28 18.06 13.94
C LEU A 452 -16.43 18.20 12.66
N ARG A 453 -16.26 17.13 11.90
CA ARG A 453 -15.70 17.20 10.54
C ARG A 453 -16.84 17.10 9.54
N GLN A 454 -16.97 18.13 8.72
CA GLN A 454 -17.94 18.21 7.63
C GLN A 454 -17.40 17.41 6.43
N PHE A 455 -18.01 16.27 6.10
CA PHE A 455 -17.91 15.72 4.75
C PHE A 455 -19.02 16.37 3.93
N THR A 456 -18.67 17.33 3.07
CA THR A 456 -19.58 17.79 2.01
C THR A 456 -19.59 16.73 0.92
N GLY A 457 -20.33 15.64 1.13
CA GLY A 457 -20.69 14.74 0.06
C GLY A 457 -21.73 15.41 -0.81
N ASN A 458 -21.30 16.01 -1.93
CA ASN A 458 -22.22 16.28 -3.04
C ASN A 458 -22.10 15.13 -4.05
N GLN A 459 -23.28 14.65 -4.40
CA GLN A 459 -23.57 13.53 -5.28
C GLN A 459 -23.05 13.76 -6.70
N ASP A 460 -22.69 12.64 -7.35
CA ASP A 460 -22.91 12.45 -8.77
C ASP A 460 -24.36 12.81 -9.14
N ARG A 461 -24.51 13.86 -9.95
CA ARG A 461 -25.54 13.96 -10.99
C ARG A 461 -24.98 14.74 -12.16
N ASP A 462 -25.00 14.08 -13.32
CA ASP A 462 -24.88 14.67 -14.64
C ASP A 462 -25.74 15.95 -14.78
N LEU A 463 -25.16 17.00 -15.36
CA LEU A 463 -25.61 17.67 -16.60
C LEU A 463 -24.91 19.03 -16.80
N LEU A 464 -24.18 19.12 -17.91
CA LEU A 464 -24.05 20.25 -18.85
C LEU A 464 -23.23 21.52 -18.49
N SER A 465 -22.09 21.63 -19.20
CA SER A 465 -21.67 22.78 -20.06
C SER A 465 -21.32 24.13 -19.37
N TRP A 466 -20.27 24.91 -19.67
CA TRP A 466 -19.59 25.30 -20.93
C TRP A 466 -18.16 25.85 -20.66
N ARG A 467 -17.33 25.78 -21.73
CA ARG A 467 -16.05 26.46 -22.05
C ARG A 467 -14.75 25.96 -21.42
#